data_AF-A0A8J7YX41-F1
#
_entry.id   AF-A0A8J7YX41-F1
#
_cell.length_a   1.000
_cell.length_b   1.000
_cell.length_c   1.000
_cell.angle_alpha   90.00
_cell.angle_beta   90.00
_cell.angle_gamma   90.00
#
_symmetry.space_group_name_H-M   'P 1'
#
loop_
_entity.id
_entity.type
_entity.pdbx_description
1 polymer ?
#
loop_
_entity_poly.entity_id
_entity_poly.type
_entity_poly.pdbx_seq_one_letter_code
_entity_poly.pdbx_strand_id
1 'polypeptide(L)'
;MSETDKDFNQTYDAEQMTEEISSGDRPAPNVDVSADYEASKELSVSAIDQSEEGAKAAEAVSSHQLEVPETGDIKAESTSDPSDYKAMAKEVNPISGNEK
;
A
#
# COMPACT_ATOMS: atom_id res chain seq x y z
N MET A 1 -25.86 18.38 -18.90
CA MET A 1 -26.64 17.19 -18.50
C MET A 1 -26.16 16.06 -19.40
N SER A 2 -25.66 14.92 -18.95
CA SER A 2 -25.22 14.45 -17.64
C SER A 2 -24.30 13.27 -17.97
N GLU A 3 -23.10 13.24 -17.41
CA GLU A 3 -22.14 12.12 -17.57
C GLU A 3 -22.49 10.95 -16.63
N THR A 4 -23.69 10.98 -16.04
CA THR A 4 -24.19 10.10 -14.97
C THR A 4 -25.16 9.01 -15.46
N ASP A 5 -25.53 9.00 -16.74
CA ASP A 5 -26.47 8.02 -17.31
C ASP A 5 -25.80 6.78 -17.95
N LYS A 6 -24.46 6.76 -18.03
CA LYS A 6 -23.72 5.63 -18.63
C LYS A 6 -23.67 4.40 -17.74
N ASP A 7 -23.59 4.58 -16.42
CA ASP A 7 -23.37 3.46 -15.50
C ASP A 7 -24.63 2.60 -15.28
N PHE A 8 -25.83 3.19 -15.36
CA PHE A 8 -27.09 2.44 -15.16
C PHE A 8 -27.53 1.63 -16.37
N ASN A 9 -27.18 2.07 -17.59
CA ASN A 9 -27.46 1.28 -18.81
C ASN A 9 -26.49 0.09 -18.92
N GLN A 10 -25.24 0.22 -18.47
CA GLN A 10 -24.27 -0.88 -18.57
C GLN A 10 -24.72 -2.14 -17.81
N THR A 11 -25.30 -1.98 -16.61
CA THR A 11 -25.80 -3.13 -15.84
C THR A 11 -27.02 -3.76 -16.51
N TYR A 12 -27.95 -2.94 -16.99
CA TYR A 12 -29.16 -3.43 -17.66
C TYR A 12 -28.84 -4.13 -18.99
N ASP A 13 -27.96 -3.55 -19.80
CA ASP A 13 -27.49 -4.13 -21.06
C ASP A 13 -26.73 -5.44 -20.83
N ALA A 14 -25.94 -5.53 -19.76
CA ALA A 14 -25.22 -6.76 -19.40
C ALA A 14 -26.18 -7.87 -18.92
N GLU A 15 -27.20 -7.52 -18.13
CA GLU A 15 -28.24 -8.47 -17.70
C GLU A 15 -29.04 -8.99 -18.91
N GLN A 16 -29.49 -8.09 -19.80
CA GLN A 16 -30.21 -8.46 -21.02
C GLN A 16 -29.35 -9.37 -21.92
N MET A 17 -28.09 -9.03 -22.13
CA MET A 17 -27.18 -9.86 -22.93
C MET A 17 -26.97 -11.25 -22.30
N THR A 18 -26.93 -11.33 -20.98
CA THR A 18 -26.83 -12.62 -20.26
C THR A 18 -28.07 -13.49 -20.49
N GLU A 19 -29.25 -12.88 -20.44
CA GLU A 19 -30.51 -13.56 -20.73
C GLU A 19 -30.61 -14.04 -22.18
N GLU A 20 -30.23 -13.20 -23.15
CA GLU A 20 -30.21 -13.55 -24.59
C GLU A 20 -29.23 -14.68 -24.93
N ILE A 21 -28.08 -14.72 -24.24
CA ILE A 21 -27.11 -15.82 -24.39
C ILE A 21 -27.66 -17.10 -23.74
N SER A 22 -28.32 -17.00 -22.59
CA SER A 22 -28.92 -18.15 -21.90
C SER A 22 -30.14 -18.72 -22.63
N SER A 23 -30.92 -17.87 -23.31
CA SER A 23 -32.06 -18.31 -24.14
C SER A 23 -31.62 -18.92 -25.48
N GLY A 24 -30.38 -18.67 -25.89
CA GLY A 24 -29.82 -19.09 -27.17
C GLY A 24 -30.18 -18.15 -28.33
N ASP A 25 -30.81 -17.01 -28.06
CA ASP A 25 -31.11 -15.97 -29.05
C ASP A 25 -29.84 -15.25 -29.53
N ARG A 26 -28.78 -15.29 -28.71
CA ARG A 26 -27.47 -14.73 -29.03
C ARG A 26 -26.36 -15.75 -28.80
N PRO A 27 -25.41 -15.91 -29.74
CA PRO A 27 -24.28 -16.80 -29.54
C PRO A 27 -23.40 -16.31 -28.39
N ALA A 28 -23.03 -17.23 -27.49
CA ALA A 28 -22.09 -16.93 -26.42
C ALA A 28 -20.74 -16.49 -27.00
N PRO A 29 -20.05 -15.54 -26.37
CA PRO A 29 -18.70 -15.18 -26.76
C PRO A 29 -17.78 -16.41 -26.62
N ASN A 30 -16.99 -16.68 -27.65
CA ASN A 30 -16.01 -17.76 -27.64
C ASN A 30 -14.75 -17.26 -26.95
N VAL A 31 -14.47 -17.78 -25.75
CA VAL A 31 -13.30 -17.42 -24.95
C VAL A 31 -12.26 -18.53 -25.08
N ASP A 32 -11.11 -18.22 -25.66
CA ASP A 32 -9.98 -19.13 -25.72
C ASP A 32 -9.05 -18.86 -24.53
N VAL A 33 -9.31 -19.55 -23.43
CA VAL A 33 -8.55 -19.42 -22.19
C VAL A 33 -7.06 -19.72 -22.40
N SER A 34 -6.72 -20.59 -23.35
CA SER A 34 -5.34 -20.98 -23.62
C SER A 34 -4.58 -19.91 -24.40
N ALA A 35 -5.20 -19.35 -25.44
CA ALA A 35 -4.64 -18.26 -26.20
C ALA A 35 -4.52 -16.98 -25.36
N ASP A 36 -5.54 -16.67 -24.56
CA ASP A 36 -5.55 -15.51 -23.68
C ASP A 36 -4.48 -15.63 -22.58
N TYR A 37 -4.27 -16.83 -22.05
CA TYR A 37 -3.19 -17.08 -21.09
C TYR A 37 -1.80 -16.84 -21.71
N GLU A 38 -1.55 -17.31 -22.94
CA GLU A 38 -0.27 -17.03 -23.61
C GLU A 38 -0.09 -15.54 -23.94
N ALA A 39 -1.14 -14.87 -24.44
CA ALA A 39 -1.11 -13.44 -24.73
C ALA A 39 -0.86 -12.59 -23.47
N SER A 40 -1.40 -13.01 -22.32
CA SER A 40 -1.19 -12.31 -21.05
C SER A 40 0.27 -12.29 -20.62
N LYS A 41 1.07 -13.29 -21.02
CA LYS A 41 2.51 -13.32 -20.72
C LYS A 41 3.28 -12.24 -21.46
N GLU A 42 2.86 -11.89 -22.67
CA GLU A 42 3.48 -10.81 -23.45
C GLU A 42 3.23 -9.42 -22.84
N LEU A 43 2.13 -9.27 -22.09
CA LEU A 43 1.73 -8.01 -21.46
C LEU A 43 2.14 -7.90 -19.99
N SER A 44 2.66 -8.99 -19.39
CA SER A 44 3.06 -9.05 -17.98
C SER A 44 4.34 -8.25 -17.67
N VAL A 45 5.09 -7.88 -18.71
CA VAL A 45 6.32 -7.09 -18.62
C VAL A 45 6.48 -6.35 -19.94
N SER A 46 6.43 -5.02 -19.93
CA SER A 46 6.79 -4.29 -21.14
C SER A 46 8.28 -4.53 -21.42
N ALA A 47 8.67 -4.66 -22.70
CA ALA A 47 10.07 -4.86 -23.06
C ALA A 47 10.99 -3.73 -22.54
N ILE A 48 10.41 -2.55 -22.30
CA ILE A 48 11.09 -1.39 -21.73
C ILE A 48 11.36 -1.59 -20.23
N ASP A 49 10.43 -2.19 -19.48
CA ASP A 49 10.63 -2.47 -18.05
C ASP A 49 11.75 -3.49 -17.77
N GLN A 50 12.09 -4.32 -18.77
CA GLN A 50 13.25 -5.21 -18.71
C GLN A 50 14.56 -4.57 -19.22
N SER A 51 14.51 -3.38 -19.81
CA SER A 51 15.68 -2.70 -20.34
C SER A 51 16.30 -1.74 -19.31
N GLU A 52 17.58 -1.42 -19.51
CA GLU A 52 18.26 -0.39 -18.70
C GLU A 52 17.60 0.99 -18.85
N GLU A 53 16.92 1.26 -19.97
CA GLU A 53 16.14 2.51 -20.12
C GLU A 53 14.91 2.54 -19.22
N GLY A 54 14.18 1.43 -19.05
CA GLY A 54 13.05 1.36 -18.12
C GLY A 54 13.48 1.51 -16.66
N ALA A 55 14.61 0.90 -16.29
CA ALA A 55 15.20 1.07 -14.97
C ALA A 55 15.51 2.55 -14.67
N LYS A 56 16.12 3.28 -15.62
CA LYS A 56 16.41 4.71 -15.47
C LYS A 56 15.16 5.57 -15.42
N ALA A 57 14.12 5.24 -16.19
CA ALA A 57 12.86 5.96 -16.16
C ALA A 57 12.13 5.77 -14.81
N ALA A 58 12.12 4.55 -14.28
CA ALA A 58 11.56 4.25 -12.97
C ALA A 58 12.33 4.96 -11.84
N GLU A 59 13.66 5.00 -11.92
CA GLU A 59 14.50 5.69 -10.95
C GLU A 59 14.28 7.22 -10.98
N ALA A 60 14.14 7.81 -12.17
CA ALA A 60 13.86 9.24 -12.32
C ALA A 60 12.52 9.66 -11.68
N VAL A 61 11.50 8.80 -11.74
CA VAL A 61 10.18 9.05 -11.14
C VAL A 61 10.15 8.68 -9.64
N SER A 62 10.92 7.68 -9.23
CA SER A 62 11.00 7.21 -7.84
C SER A 62 11.88 8.11 -6.94
N SER A 63 12.79 8.90 -7.54
CA SER A 63 13.63 9.81 -6.77
C SER A 63 12.79 10.85 -6.03
N HIS A 64 12.99 10.96 -4.72
CA HIS A 64 12.31 11.96 -3.90
C HIS A 64 12.77 13.36 -4.30
N GLN A 65 11.84 14.22 -4.72
CA GLN A 65 12.11 15.62 -5.10
C GLN A 65 12.43 16.53 -3.90
N LEU A 66 12.29 16.03 -2.68
CA LEU A 66 12.47 16.78 -1.44
C LEU A 66 13.74 16.31 -0.76
N GLU A 67 14.60 17.26 -0.40
CA GLU A 67 15.79 17.02 0.44
C GLU A 67 15.34 16.43 1.77
N VAL A 68 15.72 15.17 2.02
CA VAL A 68 15.54 14.54 3.33
C VAL A 68 16.60 15.15 4.25
N PRO A 69 16.20 15.85 5.32
CA PRO A 69 17.17 16.42 6.25
C PRO A 69 17.98 15.29 6.90
N GLU A 70 19.30 15.43 6.93
CA GLU A 70 20.17 14.50 7.64
C GLU A 70 19.76 14.44 9.11
N THR A 71 19.54 13.21 9.61
CA THR A 71 19.27 13.00 11.03
C THR A 71 20.59 13.13 11.78
N GLY A 72 20.77 14.26 12.47
CA GLY A 72 21.92 14.47 13.35
C GLY A 72 21.84 13.57 14.59
N ASP A 73 23.01 13.19 15.12
CA ASP A 73 23.12 12.47 16.39
C ASP A 73 22.51 13.28 17.54
N ILE A 74 21.26 12.97 17.89
CA ILE A 74 20.59 13.53 19.08
C ILE A 74 21.15 12.86 20.33
N LYS A 75 22.03 13.58 21.02
CA LYS A 75 22.54 13.17 22.34
C LYS A 75 21.46 13.46 23.38
N ALA A 76 20.77 12.41 23.83
CA ALA A 76 19.79 12.52 24.90
C ALA A 76 20.49 12.85 26.22
N GLU A 77 20.11 13.97 26.84
CA GLU A 77 20.52 14.27 28.21
C GLU A 77 19.62 13.50 29.20
N SER A 78 20.22 12.90 30.22
CA SER A 78 19.48 12.23 31.28
C SER A 78 18.71 13.27 32.10
N THR A 79 17.38 13.29 31.96
CA THR A 79 16.50 14.16 32.76
C THR A 79 16.22 13.59 34.15
N SER A 80 16.75 12.40 34.46
CA SER A 80 16.48 11.70 35.72
C SER A 80 17.51 12.05 36.78
N ASP A 81 17.04 12.40 37.99
CA ASP A 81 17.87 12.50 39.19
C ASP A 81 17.84 11.15 39.94
N PRO A 82 18.99 10.45 40.10
CA PRO A 82 19.04 9.18 40.84
C PRO A 82 18.60 9.29 42.30
N SER A 83 18.53 10.49 42.88
CA SER A 83 18.03 10.71 44.24
C SER A 83 16.51 10.53 44.35
N ASP A 84 15.75 10.70 43.27
CA ASP A 84 14.30 10.48 43.23
C ASP A 84 13.95 9.02 43.56
N TYR A 85 14.72 8.08 43.00
CA TYR A 85 14.55 6.66 43.30
C TYR A 85 14.82 6.35 44.78
N LYS A 86 15.83 7.01 45.38
CA LYS A 86 16.14 6.84 46.81
C LYS A 86 15.06 7.43 47.72
N ALA A 87 14.43 8.53 47.31
CA ALA A 87 13.32 9.13 48.05
C ALA A 87 12.10 8.19 48.05
N MET A 88 11.71 7.70 46.87
CA MET A 88 10.60 6.73 46.75
C MET A 88 10.88 5.43 47.51
N ALA A 89 12.10 4.91 47.47
CA ALA A 89 12.47 3.71 48.22
C ALA A 89 12.32 3.88 49.74
N LYS A 90 12.59 5.07 50.26
CA LYS A 90 12.37 5.41 51.68
C LYS A 90 10.90 5.55 52.03
N GLU A 91 10.09 6.07 51.12
CA GLU A 91 8.63 6.18 51.32
C GLU A 91 7.94 4.81 51.34
N VAL A 92 8.40 3.87 50.49
CA VAL A 92 7.86 2.50 50.43
C VAL A 92 8.31 1.65 51.62
N ASN A 93 9.46 1.95 52.25
CA ASN A 93 9.94 1.24 53.42
C ASN A 93 10.43 2.18 54.54
N PRO A 94 9.50 2.80 55.31
CA PRO A 94 9.84 3.83 56.30
C PRO A 94 10.65 3.32 57.51
N ILE A 95 10.87 2.01 57.63
CA ILE A 95 11.56 1.38 58.77
C ILE A 95 13.08 1.33 58.58
N SER A 96 13.61 1.46 57.35
CA SER A 96 15.07 1.39 57.11
C SER A 96 15.78 2.76 57.15
N GLY A 97 15.08 3.84 57.53
CA GLY A 97 15.60 5.21 57.49
C GLY A 97 16.11 5.79 58.81
N ASN A 98 15.98 5.08 59.92
CA ASN A 98 16.43 5.53 61.25
C ASN A 98 17.57 4.63 61.76
N GLU A 99 18.78 4.87 61.28
CA GLU A 99 19.98 4.52 62.03
C GLU A 99 20.54 5.80 62.65
N LYS A 100 20.90 5.68 63.94
CA LYS A 100 21.46 6.72 64.82
C LYS A 100 22.71 7.39 64.26
#